data_AF-A0AAD2PVI2-F1
#
_entry.id   AF-A0AAD2PVI2-F1
#
_cell.length_a   1.000
_cell.length_b   1.000
_cell.length_c   1.000
_cell.angle_alpha   90.00
_cell.angle_beta   90.00
_cell.angle_gamma   90.00
#
_symmetry.space_group_name_H-M   'P 1'
#
loop_
_entity.id
_entity.type
_entity.pdbx_description
1 polymer ?
#
loop_
_entity_poly.entity_id
_entity_poly.type
_entity_poly.pdbx_seq_one_letter_code
_entity_poly.pdbx_strand_id
1 'polypeptide(L)'
;MGRSSSGGGKGRVTPQKVKSNFSSTVVKHLFSTKDENDGKARSSYKDAKERVIDYIQASGMKCSEDMVKSIRDGKSIDFNAITPTLNTPTQTEAVARETEMTQNKILYSAKLDENMRRSAYFKTNKQTVKSNIMLKFVTKAMDTSFEKSADAEYDFLDFWEANQKFFAMKQGTTKNLMHFTERFLRQAEVLKDLYGGAWFRNFAVKTKAYAAVASTDTTARDKFKDDIFEAVFATGFLCNCDRTRTAPLMLDLQTNYCREVDYYPKTVSKAQDMLKIHMDVIKNPGMNLYQGKDQPNKGKGKGKGKPKDGKKKAACYVCCNKDHMSPKCPDRLLPKNQ
;
A
#
# COMPACT_ATOMS: atom_id res chain seq x y z
N MET A 1 56.81 -7.79 35.84
CA MET A 1 57.33 -6.60 35.16
C MET A 1 56.73 -6.55 33.77
N GLY A 2 55.81 -5.63 33.53
CA GLY A 2 55.26 -5.39 32.20
C GLY A 2 55.19 -3.89 31.99
N ARG A 3 55.71 -3.42 30.86
CA ARG A 3 55.31 -2.20 30.15
C ARG A 3 56.27 -1.95 28.98
N SER A 4 55.76 -2.07 27.77
CA SER A 4 56.20 -1.30 26.63
C SER A 4 54.97 -0.71 25.92
N SER A 5 54.97 0.63 25.89
CA SER A 5 54.32 1.55 24.95
C SER A 5 54.48 1.08 23.49
N SER A 6 53.78 1.53 22.45
CA SER A 6 52.80 2.58 22.20
C SER A 6 52.36 2.34 20.74
N GLY A 7 51.06 2.41 20.44
CA GLY A 7 50.55 2.21 19.07
C GLY A 7 49.32 3.07 18.82
N GLY A 8 49.55 4.36 18.54
CA GLY A 8 48.50 5.32 18.20
C GLY A 8 48.00 5.15 16.77
N GLY A 9 46.85 4.50 16.59
CA GLY A 9 46.12 4.46 15.31
C GLY A 9 44.87 5.36 15.36
N LYS A 10 44.97 6.58 14.83
CA LYS A 10 43.81 7.45 14.59
C LYS A 10 43.02 6.93 13.38
N GLY A 11 41.98 6.13 13.64
CA GLY A 11 41.00 5.74 12.63
C GLY A 11 40.14 6.94 12.23
N ARG A 12 40.39 7.46 11.02
CA ARG A 12 39.59 8.51 10.37
C ARG A 12 38.27 7.89 9.90
N VAL A 13 37.19 8.10 10.66
CA VAL A 13 35.82 7.74 10.24
C VAL A 13 35.43 8.65 9.08
N THR A 14 35.39 8.11 7.86
CA THR A 14 34.81 8.76 6.70
C THR A 14 33.28 8.84 6.86
N PRO A 15 32.62 9.95 6.49
CA PRO A 15 31.17 10.04 6.56
C PRO A 15 30.56 9.09 5.52
N GLN A 16 29.83 8.10 6.00
CA GLN A 16 29.00 7.24 5.16
C GLN A 16 27.93 8.12 4.51
N LYS A 17 28.09 8.42 3.21
CA LYS A 17 27.03 9.01 2.39
C LYS A 17 25.82 8.09 2.48
N VAL A 18 24.76 8.57 3.13
CA VAL A 18 23.43 7.96 3.09
C VAL A 18 22.97 8.04 1.64
N LYS A 19 23.08 6.92 0.91
CA LYS A 19 22.47 6.77 -0.40
C LYS A 19 20.96 6.73 -0.19
N SER A 20 20.28 7.77 -0.63
CA SER A 20 18.83 7.81 -0.76
C SER A 20 18.41 6.78 -1.81
N ASN A 21 18.05 5.57 -1.37
CA ASN A 21 17.41 4.58 -2.23
C ASN A 21 15.92 4.91 -2.37
N PHE A 22 15.61 6.08 -2.96
CA PHE A 22 14.32 6.27 -3.59
C PHE A 22 14.43 5.72 -5.01
N SER A 23 14.49 4.39 -5.10
CA SER A 23 14.33 3.71 -6.38
C SER A 23 12.83 3.67 -6.64
N SER A 24 12.37 4.44 -7.63
CA SER A 24 11.11 4.20 -8.31
C SER A 24 11.21 2.87 -9.06
N THR A 25 11.33 1.77 -8.31
CA THR A 25 11.34 0.44 -8.89
C THR A 25 9.91 0.19 -9.29
N VAL A 26 9.61 0.42 -10.58
CA VAL A 26 8.53 -0.27 -11.28
C VAL A 26 8.55 -1.69 -10.76
N VAL A 27 7.51 -2.10 -10.06
CA VAL A 27 7.40 -3.45 -9.49
C VAL A 27 7.60 -4.40 -10.67
N LYS A 28 8.79 -4.97 -10.80
CA LYS A 28 9.04 -5.99 -11.82
C LYS A 28 8.18 -7.17 -11.40
N HIS A 29 7.06 -7.37 -12.08
CA HIS A 29 6.24 -8.55 -11.94
C HIS A 29 7.11 -9.73 -12.41
N LEU A 30 7.64 -10.45 -11.45
CA LEU A 30 8.56 -11.57 -11.67
C LEU A 30 7.76 -12.86 -11.55
N PHE A 31 7.88 -13.72 -12.56
CA PHE A 31 7.23 -15.01 -12.61
C PHE A 31 8.14 -16.07 -11.98
N SER A 32 7.59 -16.89 -11.09
CA SER A 32 8.33 -17.98 -10.46
C SER A 32 8.27 -19.19 -11.37
N THR A 33 9.40 -19.64 -11.90
CA THR A 33 9.47 -20.93 -12.60
C THR A 33 9.48 -22.04 -11.54
N LYS A 34 8.54 -22.98 -11.59
CA LYS A 34 8.50 -24.09 -10.61
C LYS A 34 9.62 -25.13 -10.82
N ASP A 35 10.30 -25.08 -11.96
CA ASP A 35 11.23 -26.13 -12.40
C ASP A 35 12.69 -25.91 -11.97
N GLU A 36 13.03 -24.80 -11.31
CA GLU A 36 14.40 -24.52 -10.89
C GLU A 36 14.52 -24.69 -9.37
N ASN A 37 15.20 -25.77 -8.94
CA ASN A 37 15.43 -26.20 -7.54
C ASN A 37 16.18 -25.18 -6.65
N ASP A 38 16.48 -23.99 -7.16
CA ASP A 38 17.09 -22.91 -6.39
C ASP A 38 16.09 -21.78 -6.26
N GLY A 39 15.63 -21.52 -5.03
CA GLY A 39 14.58 -20.55 -4.66
C GLY A 39 14.86 -19.07 -4.97
N LYS A 40 15.38 -18.75 -6.16
CA LYS A 40 15.79 -17.42 -6.63
C LYS A 40 15.51 -17.16 -8.11
N ALA A 41 15.09 -18.14 -8.91
CA ALA A 41 14.80 -17.92 -10.33
C ALA A 41 13.47 -17.20 -10.53
N ARG A 42 13.56 -15.88 -10.61
CA ARG A 42 12.47 -14.97 -10.93
C ARG A 42 12.60 -14.58 -12.41
N SER A 43 11.83 -15.23 -13.27
CA SER A 43 11.79 -14.93 -14.70
C SER A 43 11.08 -13.60 -14.95
N SER A 44 11.62 -12.76 -15.83
CA SER A 44 10.91 -11.56 -16.26
C SER A 44 9.69 -11.94 -17.12
N TYR A 45 8.73 -11.03 -17.29
CA TYR A 45 7.62 -11.24 -18.22
C TYR A 45 8.11 -11.62 -19.62
N LYS A 46 9.21 -11.01 -20.08
CA LYS A 46 9.83 -11.31 -21.37
C LYS A 46 10.31 -12.76 -21.42
N ASP A 47 11.02 -13.23 -20.40
CA ASP A 47 11.55 -14.59 -20.37
C ASP A 47 10.43 -15.63 -20.24
N ALA A 48 9.40 -15.34 -19.43
CA ALA A 48 8.23 -16.21 -19.31
C ALA A 48 7.47 -16.30 -20.62
N LYS A 49 7.31 -15.18 -21.33
CA LYS A 49 6.67 -15.11 -22.65
C LYS A 49 7.42 -15.95 -23.68
N GLU A 50 8.75 -15.85 -23.76
CA GLU A 50 9.54 -16.67 -24.68
C GLU A 50 9.45 -18.17 -24.32
N ARG A 51 9.55 -18.54 -23.03
CA ARG A 51 9.40 -19.96 -22.62
C ARG A 51 8.04 -20.56 -22.97
N VAL A 52 6.98 -19.76 -22.93
CA VAL A 52 5.63 -20.19 -23.37
C VAL A 52 5.59 -20.38 -24.89
N ILE A 53 6.24 -19.49 -25.65
CA ILE A 53 6.35 -19.62 -27.11
C ILE A 53 7.14 -20.89 -27.48
N ASP A 54 8.28 -21.13 -26.84
CA ASP A 54 9.09 -22.34 -27.04
C ASP A 54 8.29 -23.61 -26.75
N TYR A 55 7.50 -23.62 -25.67
CA TYR A 55 6.60 -24.72 -25.35
C TYR A 55 5.58 -24.96 -26.46
N ILE A 56 4.93 -23.90 -26.96
CA ILE A 56 3.93 -24.02 -28.03
C ILE A 56 4.58 -24.61 -29.29
N GLN A 57 5.74 -24.12 -29.69
CA GLN A 57 6.46 -24.60 -30.87
C GLN A 57 6.93 -26.05 -30.72
N ALA A 58 7.34 -26.47 -29.52
CA ALA A 58 7.77 -27.84 -29.24
C ALA A 58 6.61 -28.83 -29.04
N SER A 59 5.41 -28.36 -28.72
CA SER A 59 4.27 -29.20 -28.34
C SER A 59 3.56 -29.92 -29.49
N GLY A 60 3.88 -29.59 -30.75
CA GLY A 60 3.23 -30.17 -31.92
C GLY A 60 1.76 -29.76 -32.08
N MET A 61 1.33 -28.64 -31.49
CA MET A 61 -0.02 -28.10 -31.64
C MET A 61 -0.33 -27.77 -33.11
N LYS A 62 -1.53 -28.13 -33.57
CA LYS A 62 -2.00 -27.74 -34.91
C LYS A 62 -2.28 -26.23 -34.94
N CYS A 63 -1.88 -25.58 -36.04
CA CYS A 63 -2.01 -24.13 -36.22
C CYS A 63 -1.41 -23.34 -35.05
N SER A 64 -0.26 -23.81 -34.54
CA SER A 64 0.42 -23.21 -33.37
C SER A 64 0.85 -21.76 -33.63
N GLU A 65 1.06 -21.40 -34.90
CA GLU A 65 1.51 -20.09 -35.37
C GLU A 65 0.53 -18.98 -34.97
N ASP A 66 -0.77 -19.26 -35.03
CA ASP A 66 -1.82 -18.33 -34.62
C ASP A 66 -1.71 -18.00 -33.12
N MET A 67 -1.42 -19.01 -32.29
CA MET A 67 -1.22 -18.83 -30.85
C MET A 67 0.07 -18.06 -30.56
N VAL A 68 1.17 -18.41 -31.25
CA VAL A 68 2.45 -17.69 -31.13
C VAL A 68 2.29 -16.22 -31.50
N LYS A 69 1.59 -15.93 -32.60
CA LYS A 69 1.30 -14.56 -33.03
C LYS A 69 0.46 -13.83 -31.96
N SER A 70 -0.58 -14.45 -31.46
CA SER A 70 -1.44 -13.86 -30.42
C SER A 70 -0.66 -13.49 -29.15
N ILE A 71 0.26 -14.36 -28.71
CA ILE A 71 1.10 -14.12 -27.53
C ILE A 71 2.15 -13.03 -27.81
N ARG A 72 2.76 -13.03 -28.99
CA ARG A 72 3.72 -11.99 -29.40
C ARG A 72 3.07 -10.60 -29.44
N ASP A 73 1.88 -10.51 -30.03
CA ASP A 73 1.14 -9.26 -30.19
C ASP A 73 0.40 -8.84 -28.90
N GLY A 74 0.24 -9.77 -27.94
CA GLY A 74 -0.53 -9.55 -26.72
C GLY A 74 -2.02 -9.34 -26.97
N LYS A 75 -2.53 -9.78 -28.12
CA LYS A 75 -3.91 -9.61 -28.57
C LYS A 75 -4.46 -10.93 -29.08
N SER A 76 -5.70 -11.26 -28.70
CA SER A 76 -6.38 -12.43 -29.24
C SER A 76 -6.70 -12.19 -30.72
N ILE A 77 -6.48 -13.20 -31.56
CA ILE A 77 -6.93 -13.16 -32.95
C ILE A 77 -8.46 -13.26 -32.95
N ASP A 78 -9.11 -12.34 -33.65
CA ASP A 78 -10.55 -12.41 -33.93
C ASP A 78 -10.77 -13.12 -35.28
N PHE A 79 -11.18 -14.38 -35.22
CA PHE A 79 -11.45 -15.20 -36.41
C PHE A 79 -12.67 -14.74 -37.20
N ASN A 80 -13.57 -13.95 -36.59
CA ASN A 80 -14.72 -13.40 -37.28
C ASN A 80 -14.28 -12.26 -38.22
N ALA A 81 -13.33 -11.43 -37.78
CA ALA A 81 -12.79 -10.32 -38.57
C ALA A 81 -11.98 -10.79 -39.80
N ILE A 82 -11.41 -11.99 -39.75
CA ILE A 82 -10.64 -12.60 -40.87
C ILE A 82 -11.46 -13.64 -41.65
N THR A 83 -12.78 -13.67 -41.47
CA THR A 83 -13.65 -14.58 -42.21
C THR A 83 -13.53 -14.29 -43.72
N PRO A 84 -13.27 -15.32 -44.55
CA PRO A 84 -13.22 -15.15 -45.99
C PRO A 84 -14.53 -14.54 -46.52
N THR A 85 -14.45 -13.74 -47.59
CA THR A 85 -15.59 -13.23 -48.34
C THR A 85 -15.61 -13.83 -49.74
N LEU A 86 -16.81 -13.99 -50.31
CA LEU A 86 -16.97 -14.54 -51.66
C LEU A 86 -16.58 -13.45 -52.68
N ASN A 87 -15.62 -13.77 -53.53
CA ASN A 87 -15.20 -12.86 -54.60
C ASN A 87 -16.30 -12.74 -55.66
N THR A 88 -16.57 -11.50 -56.07
CA THR A 88 -17.45 -11.22 -57.20
C THR A 88 -16.73 -11.56 -58.51
N PRO A 89 -17.42 -12.18 -59.49
CA PRO A 89 -16.83 -12.47 -60.80
C PRO A 89 -16.35 -11.20 -61.49
N THR A 90 -15.22 -11.29 -62.19
CA THR A 90 -14.61 -10.20 -62.96
C THR A 90 -14.94 -10.30 -64.45
N GLN A 91 -15.35 -11.48 -64.92
CA GLN A 91 -15.63 -11.77 -66.33
C GLN A 91 -16.96 -11.18 -66.82
N THR A 92 -16.91 -10.54 -67.99
CA THR A 92 -18.09 -9.94 -68.64
C THR A 92 -18.92 -10.96 -69.39
N GLU A 93 -18.29 -11.97 -70.01
CA GLU A 93 -18.97 -13.02 -70.79
C GLU A 93 -19.73 -14.00 -69.90
N ALA A 94 -20.98 -14.34 -70.27
CA ALA A 94 -21.89 -15.11 -69.41
C ALA A 94 -21.35 -16.49 -69.00
N VAL A 95 -20.79 -17.25 -69.96
CA VAL A 95 -20.27 -18.61 -69.71
C VAL A 95 -18.99 -18.54 -68.86
N ALA A 96 -18.08 -17.62 -69.18
CA ALA A 96 -16.85 -17.42 -68.41
C ALA A 96 -17.16 -16.96 -66.97
N ARG A 97 -18.15 -16.08 -66.79
CA ARG A 97 -18.61 -15.60 -65.49
C ARG A 97 -19.19 -16.71 -64.62
N GLU A 98 -19.94 -17.65 -65.20
CA GLU A 98 -20.52 -18.77 -64.45
C GLU A 98 -19.45 -19.77 -63.99
N THR A 99 -18.46 -20.06 -64.85
CA THR A 99 -17.32 -20.89 -64.47
C THR A 99 -16.46 -20.24 -63.37
N GLU A 100 -16.18 -18.94 -63.48
CA GLU A 100 -15.46 -18.17 -62.46
C GLU A 100 -16.24 -18.10 -61.15
N MET A 101 -17.56 -17.89 -61.20
CA MET A 101 -18.40 -17.90 -60.00
C MET A 101 -18.37 -19.26 -59.31
N THR A 102 -18.36 -20.35 -60.07
CA THR A 102 -18.28 -21.72 -59.53
C THR A 102 -16.92 -21.96 -58.87
N GLN A 103 -15.83 -21.55 -59.51
CA GLN A 103 -14.48 -21.61 -58.92
C GLN A 103 -14.39 -20.76 -57.64
N ASN A 104 -14.93 -19.54 -57.65
CA ASN A 104 -14.95 -18.66 -56.48
C ASN A 104 -15.75 -19.26 -55.31
N LYS A 105 -16.88 -19.93 -55.59
CA LYS A 105 -17.66 -20.64 -54.56
C LYS A 105 -16.88 -21.79 -53.92
N ILE A 106 -16.18 -22.60 -54.73
CA ILE A 106 -15.36 -23.73 -54.23
C ILE A 106 -14.17 -23.20 -53.40
N LEU A 107 -13.49 -22.16 -53.87
CA LEU A 107 -12.39 -21.55 -53.13
C LEU A 107 -12.87 -20.91 -51.83
N TYR A 108 -14.03 -20.26 -51.85
CA TYR A 108 -14.65 -19.68 -50.67
C TYR A 108 -14.99 -20.75 -49.63
N SER A 109 -15.65 -21.86 -50.02
CA SER A 109 -16.01 -22.92 -49.09
C SER A 109 -14.77 -23.56 -48.46
N ALA A 110 -13.73 -23.83 -49.26
CA ALA A 110 -12.48 -24.38 -48.74
C ALA A 110 -11.77 -23.44 -47.74
N LYS A 111 -11.75 -22.12 -48.02
CA LYS A 111 -11.19 -21.12 -47.10
C LYS A 111 -12.02 -20.97 -45.84
N LEU A 112 -13.35 -21.06 -45.94
CA LEU A 112 -14.26 -20.97 -44.80
C LEU A 112 -14.05 -22.16 -43.86
N ASP A 113 -13.98 -23.38 -44.41
CA ASP A 113 -13.70 -24.60 -43.64
C ASP A 113 -12.36 -24.50 -42.89
N GLU A 114 -11.33 -23.97 -43.55
CA GLU A 114 -10.02 -23.76 -42.93
C GLU A 114 -10.07 -22.70 -41.81
N ASN A 115 -10.79 -21.59 -42.02
CA ASN A 115 -10.98 -20.57 -40.98
C ASN A 115 -11.70 -21.15 -39.75
N MET A 116 -12.72 -21.97 -39.96
CA MET A 116 -13.45 -22.65 -38.89
C MET A 116 -12.58 -23.64 -38.13
N ARG A 117 -11.74 -24.42 -38.84
CA ARG A 117 -10.76 -25.32 -38.21
C ARG A 117 -9.73 -24.55 -37.39
N ARG A 118 -9.16 -23.48 -37.93
CA ARG A 118 -8.19 -22.63 -37.22
C ARG A 118 -8.80 -22.02 -35.95
N SER A 119 -10.03 -21.52 -36.04
CA SER A 119 -10.79 -21.01 -34.88
C SER A 119 -11.00 -22.07 -33.80
N ALA A 120 -11.39 -23.29 -34.19
CA ALA A 120 -11.54 -24.42 -33.26
C ALA A 120 -10.21 -24.82 -32.59
N TYR A 121 -9.13 -24.96 -33.37
CA TYR A 121 -7.80 -25.27 -32.83
C TYR A 121 -7.28 -24.15 -31.91
N PHE A 122 -7.50 -22.89 -32.27
CA PHE A 122 -7.08 -21.76 -31.45
C PHE A 122 -7.75 -21.78 -30.07
N LYS A 123 -9.05 -22.11 -30.00
CA LYS A 123 -9.76 -22.26 -28.72
C LYS A 123 -9.16 -23.38 -27.85
N THR A 124 -8.88 -24.54 -28.44
CA THR A 124 -8.27 -25.66 -27.73
C THR A 124 -6.84 -25.34 -27.27
N ASN A 125 -6.02 -24.80 -28.17
CA ASN A 125 -4.64 -24.40 -27.87
C ASN A 125 -4.60 -23.34 -26.77
N LYS A 126 -5.54 -22.39 -26.77
CA LYS A 126 -5.65 -21.34 -25.73
C LYS A 126 -5.80 -21.96 -24.34
N GLN A 127 -6.64 -22.99 -24.22
CA GLN A 127 -6.83 -23.69 -22.96
C GLN A 127 -5.57 -24.44 -22.52
N THR A 128 -4.91 -25.15 -23.43
CA THR A 128 -3.67 -25.89 -23.12
C THR A 128 -2.55 -24.95 -22.69
N VAL A 129 -2.37 -23.83 -23.39
CA VAL A 129 -1.38 -22.80 -23.03
C VAL A 129 -1.71 -22.18 -21.68
N LYS A 130 -2.98 -21.87 -21.40
CA LYS A 130 -3.41 -21.39 -20.08
C LYS A 130 -3.00 -22.38 -18.98
N SER A 131 -3.27 -23.67 -19.16
CA SER A 131 -2.88 -24.71 -18.20
C SER A 131 -1.36 -24.77 -18.00
N ASN A 132 -0.57 -24.66 -19.07
CA ASN A 132 0.88 -24.64 -18.98
C ASN A 132 1.38 -23.41 -18.18
N ILE A 133 0.80 -22.23 -18.45
CA ILE A 133 1.13 -20.99 -17.73
C ILE A 133 0.87 -21.15 -16.23
N MET A 134 -0.31 -21.65 -15.87
CA MET A 134 -0.70 -21.84 -14.47
C MET A 134 0.19 -22.86 -13.75
N LEU A 135 0.54 -23.95 -14.42
CA LEU A 135 1.39 -24.98 -13.84
C LEU A 135 2.82 -24.50 -13.64
N LYS A 136 3.42 -23.83 -14.63
CA LYS A 136 4.87 -23.56 -14.63
C LYS A 136 5.28 -22.18 -14.09
N PHE A 137 4.43 -21.17 -14.23
CA PHE A 137 4.80 -19.76 -13.97
C PHE A 137 4.00 -19.10 -12.85
N VAL A 138 2.87 -19.70 -12.45
CA VAL A 138 1.97 -19.15 -11.43
C VAL A 138 2.20 -19.87 -10.10
N THR A 139 2.47 -19.07 -9.06
CA THR A 139 2.56 -19.56 -7.68
C THR A 139 1.17 -19.77 -7.09
N LYS A 140 1.02 -20.63 -6.06
CA LYS A 140 -0.27 -20.83 -5.38
C LYS A 140 -0.89 -19.51 -4.88
N ALA A 141 -0.08 -18.55 -4.43
CA ALA A 141 -0.58 -17.24 -4.00
C ALA A 141 -1.11 -16.38 -5.17
N MET A 142 -0.49 -16.48 -6.34
CA MET A 142 -0.99 -15.83 -7.55
C MET A 142 -2.25 -16.53 -8.08
N ASP A 143 -2.30 -17.86 -7.98
CA ASP A 143 -3.46 -18.68 -8.38
C ASP A 143 -4.70 -18.30 -7.56
N THR A 144 -4.57 -18.27 -6.23
CA THR A 144 -5.62 -17.76 -5.33
C THR A 144 -5.97 -16.29 -5.63
N SER A 145 -5.03 -15.48 -6.12
CA SER A 145 -5.33 -14.11 -6.54
C SER A 145 -6.04 -14.04 -7.91
N PHE A 146 -5.81 -14.99 -8.81
CA PHE A 146 -6.48 -15.10 -10.10
C PHE A 146 -7.90 -15.65 -9.95
N GLU A 147 -8.09 -16.64 -9.07
CA GLU A 147 -9.44 -17.12 -8.69
C GLU A 147 -10.27 -16.00 -8.04
N LYS A 148 -9.61 -15.05 -7.37
CA LYS A 148 -10.23 -13.84 -6.82
C LYS A 148 -10.46 -12.73 -7.86
N SER A 149 -9.92 -12.82 -9.08
CA SER A 149 -9.99 -11.73 -10.07
C SER A 149 -11.26 -11.79 -10.91
N ALA A 150 -11.95 -10.65 -10.99
CA ALA A 150 -13.13 -10.30 -11.80
C ALA A 150 -14.42 -11.14 -11.63
N ASP A 151 -14.34 -12.48 -11.59
CA ASP A 151 -15.53 -13.35 -11.52
C ASP A 151 -15.96 -13.69 -10.08
N ALA A 152 -15.11 -13.39 -9.09
CA ALA A 152 -15.35 -13.65 -7.66
C ALA A 152 -15.35 -12.38 -6.79
N GLU A 153 -15.31 -11.20 -7.41
CA GLU A 153 -15.44 -9.91 -6.71
C GLU A 153 -16.88 -9.80 -6.18
N TYR A 154 -17.02 -9.86 -4.86
CA TYR A 154 -18.28 -9.65 -4.18
C TYR A 154 -18.10 -8.49 -3.21
N ASP A 155 -18.63 -7.32 -3.59
CA ASP A 155 -18.43 -6.04 -2.91
C ASP A 155 -18.61 -6.12 -1.38
N PHE A 156 -19.61 -6.89 -0.93
CA PHE A 156 -19.87 -7.06 0.50
C PHE A 156 -18.83 -7.91 1.22
N LEU A 157 -18.28 -8.93 0.56
CA LEU A 157 -17.17 -9.71 1.11
C LEU A 157 -15.91 -8.86 1.18
N ASP A 158 -15.61 -8.09 0.13
CA ASP A 158 -14.45 -7.20 0.11
C ASP A 158 -14.53 -6.13 1.20
N PHE A 159 -15.72 -5.53 1.36
CA PHE A 159 -16.01 -4.61 2.46
C PHE A 159 -15.78 -5.28 3.83
N TRP A 160 -16.29 -6.49 4.03
CA TRP A 160 -16.16 -7.22 5.27
C TRP A 160 -14.71 -7.61 5.58
N GLU A 161 -13.98 -8.17 4.61
CA GLU A 161 -12.58 -8.57 4.74
C GLU A 161 -11.68 -7.36 5.02
N ALA A 162 -11.90 -6.24 4.34
CA ALA A 162 -11.15 -5.00 4.58
C ALA A 162 -11.34 -4.50 6.02
N ASN A 163 -12.57 -4.56 6.54
CA ASN A 163 -12.89 -4.20 7.91
C ASN A 163 -12.27 -5.16 8.93
N GLN A 164 -12.45 -6.47 8.74
CA GLN A 164 -11.85 -7.48 9.62
C GLN A 164 -10.32 -7.31 9.69
N LYS A 165 -9.67 -7.12 8.55
CA LYS A 165 -8.23 -6.90 8.47
C LYS A 165 -7.79 -5.63 9.21
N PHE A 166 -8.58 -4.57 9.14
CA PHE A 166 -8.30 -3.33 9.87
C PHE A 166 -8.46 -3.48 11.39
N PHE A 167 -9.55 -4.09 11.86
CA PHE A 167 -9.78 -4.30 13.29
C PHE A 167 -8.81 -5.31 13.93
N ALA A 168 -8.43 -6.35 13.17
CA ALA A 168 -7.44 -7.33 13.58
C ALA A 168 -6.00 -6.79 13.51
N MET A 169 -5.77 -5.64 12.88
CA MET A 169 -4.44 -5.07 12.76
C MET A 169 -3.91 -4.65 14.12
N LYS A 170 -2.78 -5.25 14.55
CA LYS A 170 -2.08 -4.88 15.77
C LYS A 170 -0.59 -4.65 15.53
N GLN A 171 0.00 -3.71 16.26
CA GLN A 171 1.45 -3.56 16.32
C GLN A 171 2.03 -4.76 17.07
N GLY A 172 2.92 -5.51 16.42
CA GLY A 172 3.66 -6.59 17.09
C GLY A 172 4.68 -6.02 18.08
N THR A 173 4.98 -6.77 19.13
CA THR A 173 5.88 -6.36 20.24
C THR A 173 7.27 -5.91 19.75
N THR A 174 7.80 -6.56 18.71
CA THR A 174 9.12 -6.29 18.11
C THR A 174 9.09 -5.31 16.93
N LYS A 175 7.90 -4.94 16.43
CA LYS A 175 7.78 -4.16 15.20
C LYS A 175 8.04 -2.67 15.44
N ASN A 176 8.84 -2.07 14.56
CA ASN A 176 9.07 -0.63 14.53
C ASN A 176 7.74 0.12 14.31
N LEU A 177 7.53 1.19 15.10
CA LEU A 177 6.35 2.03 15.03
C LEU A 177 6.13 2.63 13.63
N MET A 178 7.20 3.05 12.95
CA MET A 178 7.11 3.66 11.60
C MET A 178 6.45 2.71 10.59
N HIS A 179 6.94 1.48 10.50
CA HIS A 179 6.40 0.47 9.58
C HIS A 179 4.97 0.06 9.92
N PHE A 180 4.61 0.14 11.21
CA PHE A 180 3.23 -0.07 11.62
C PHE A 180 2.33 1.08 11.17
N THR A 181 2.77 2.34 11.36
CA THR A 181 2.03 3.51 10.88
C THR A 181 1.78 3.47 9.39
N GLU A 182 2.80 3.16 8.58
CA GLU A 182 2.66 3.07 7.11
C GLU A 182 1.60 2.03 6.69
N ARG A 183 1.62 0.85 7.33
CA ARG A 183 0.61 -0.19 7.08
C ARG A 183 -0.79 0.22 7.52
N PHE A 184 -0.89 0.89 8.67
CA PHE A 184 -2.15 1.36 9.21
C PHE A 184 -2.78 2.40 8.28
N LEU A 185 -2.00 3.39 7.83
CA LEU A 185 -2.44 4.43 6.90
C LEU A 185 -2.91 3.84 5.57
N ARG A 186 -2.16 2.91 4.98
CA ARG A 186 -2.60 2.21 3.75
C ARG A 186 -3.94 1.51 3.92
N GLN A 187 -4.17 0.82 5.04
CA GLN A 187 -5.45 0.14 5.26
C GLN A 187 -6.58 1.12 5.59
N ALA A 188 -6.27 2.25 6.24
CA ALA A 188 -7.21 3.32 6.48
C ALA A 188 -7.69 3.97 5.17
N GLU A 189 -6.78 4.19 4.21
CA GLU A 189 -7.12 4.67 2.86
C GLU A 189 -8.07 3.71 2.15
N VAL A 190 -7.80 2.40 2.16
CA VAL A 190 -8.71 1.40 1.58
C VAL A 190 -10.10 1.48 2.21
N LEU A 191 -10.20 1.62 3.53
CA LEU A 191 -11.50 1.78 4.20
C LEU A 191 -12.17 3.10 3.85
N LYS A 192 -11.41 4.19 3.73
CA LYS A 192 -11.94 5.50 3.32
C LYS A 192 -12.66 5.41 1.98
N ASP A 193 -12.04 4.71 1.03
CA ASP A 193 -12.57 4.53 -0.31
C ASP A 193 -13.83 3.66 -0.30
N LEU A 194 -13.85 2.58 0.50
CA LEU A 194 -15.01 1.68 0.64
C LEU A 194 -16.21 2.33 1.35
N TYR A 195 -15.98 3.11 2.41
CA TYR A 195 -17.05 3.79 3.15
C TYR A 195 -17.60 5.01 2.43
N GLY A 196 -16.77 5.66 1.62
CA GLY A 196 -17.07 6.94 0.98
C GLY A 196 -17.14 8.11 1.98
N GLY A 197 -17.12 9.34 1.44
CA GLY A 197 -17.14 10.55 2.27
C GLY A 197 -18.43 10.74 3.07
N ALA A 198 -19.58 10.38 2.49
CA ALA A 198 -20.89 10.61 3.11
C ALA A 198 -21.07 9.88 4.45
N TRP A 199 -20.52 8.67 4.58
CA TRP A 199 -20.63 7.87 5.80
C TRP A 199 -20.00 8.60 7.01
N PHE A 200 -18.77 9.10 6.85
CA PHE A 200 -18.06 9.84 7.90
C PHE A 200 -18.71 11.19 8.22
N ARG A 201 -19.20 11.91 7.20
CA ARG A 201 -19.93 13.17 7.42
C ARG A 201 -21.21 12.95 8.23
N ASN A 202 -21.96 11.88 7.93
CA ASN A 202 -23.17 11.52 8.69
C ASN A 202 -22.85 11.07 10.11
N PHE A 203 -21.74 10.35 10.31
CA PHE A 203 -21.25 10.03 11.65
C PHE A 203 -20.88 11.30 12.44
N ALA A 204 -20.17 12.25 11.81
CA ALA A 204 -19.76 13.51 12.45
C ALA A 204 -20.95 14.26 13.05
N VAL A 205 -22.05 14.37 12.30
CA VAL A 205 -23.27 15.09 12.71
C VAL A 205 -23.88 14.52 14.00
N LYS A 206 -23.68 13.23 14.28
CA LYS A 206 -24.18 12.54 15.48
C LYS A 206 -23.28 12.72 16.72
N THR A 207 -22.12 13.37 16.58
CA THR A 207 -21.16 13.48 17.69
C THR A 207 -21.46 14.69 18.60
N LYS A 208 -21.16 14.55 19.91
CA LYS A 208 -21.24 15.66 20.87
C LYS A 208 -20.34 16.84 20.48
N ALA A 209 -19.17 16.54 19.89
CA ALA A 209 -18.23 17.55 19.44
C ALA A 209 -18.78 18.41 18.30
N TYR A 210 -19.53 17.83 17.36
CA TYR A 210 -20.22 18.60 16.32
C TYR A 210 -21.36 19.44 16.86
N ALA A 211 -22.11 18.94 17.85
CA ALA A 211 -23.17 19.71 18.52
C ALA A 211 -22.63 20.93 19.28
N ALA A 212 -21.39 20.87 19.75
CA ALA A 212 -20.71 21.98 20.41
C ALA A 212 -20.22 23.08 19.45
N VAL A 213 -20.16 22.81 18.14
CA VAL A 213 -19.83 23.83 17.14
C VAL A 213 -21.06 24.69 16.87
N ALA A 214 -20.93 26.01 17.01
CA ALA A 214 -22.01 26.96 16.79
C ALA A 214 -22.72 26.70 15.44
N SER A 215 -24.05 26.64 15.47
CA SER A 215 -24.86 26.34 14.27
C SER A 215 -24.72 27.39 13.17
N THR A 216 -24.35 28.61 13.55
CA THR A 216 -24.10 29.74 12.65
C THR A 216 -22.75 29.66 11.93
N ASP A 217 -21.80 28.88 12.45
CA ASP A 217 -20.48 28.71 11.82
C ASP A 217 -20.49 27.48 10.89
N THR A 218 -21.01 27.69 9.68
CA THR A 218 -21.11 26.66 8.66
C THR A 218 -19.72 26.15 8.23
N THR A 219 -18.72 27.03 8.18
CA THR A 219 -17.35 26.71 7.78
C THR A 219 -16.69 25.76 8.78
N ALA A 220 -16.78 26.05 10.08
CA ALA A 220 -16.23 25.17 11.11
C ALA A 220 -16.95 23.81 11.14
N ARG A 221 -18.26 23.78 10.90
CA ARG A 221 -19.05 22.54 10.84
C ARG A 221 -18.66 21.68 9.65
N ASP A 222 -18.43 22.27 8.48
CA ASP A 222 -18.02 21.52 7.29
C ASP A 222 -16.57 21.03 7.42
N LYS A 223 -15.67 21.86 7.95
CA LYS A 223 -14.32 21.41 8.29
C LYS A 223 -14.33 20.24 9.29
N PHE A 224 -15.19 20.29 10.31
CA PHE A 224 -15.32 19.18 11.26
C PHE A 224 -15.75 17.88 10.57
N LYS A 225 -16.70 17.96 9.62
CA LYS A 225 -17.14 16.80 8.83
C LYS A 225 -16.02 16.22 7.96
N ASP A 226 -15.11 17.05 7.47
CA ASP A 226 -13.96 16.62 6.67
C ASP A 226 -12.85 16.01 7.52
N ASP A 227 -12.58 16.60 8.69
CA ASP A 227 -11.50 16.19 9.59
C ASP A 227 -11.87 14.95 10.44
N ILE A 228 -13.16 14.62 10.58
CA ILE A 228 -13.65 13.54 11.47
C ILE A 228 -13.01 12.19 11.14
N PHE A 229 -12.80 11.92 9.84
CA PHE A 229 -12.19 10.69 9.37
C PHE A 229 -10.81 10.53 10.01
N GLU A 230 -9.97 11.56 9.87
CA GLU A 230 -8.60 11.51 10.37
C GLU A 230 -8.56 11.37 11.89
N ALA A 231 -9.49 12.02 12.60
CA ALA A 231 -9.61 11.91 14.05
C ALA A 231 -10.02 10.51 14.54
N VAL A 232 -10.97 9.85 13.84
CA VAL A 232 -11.38 8.48 14.15
C VAL A 232 -10.21 7.52 13.96
N PHE A 233 -9.50 7.63 12.83
CA PHE A 233 -8.36 6.77 12.55
C PHE A 233 -7.14 7.08 13.42
N ALA A 234 -6.94 8.33 13.85
CA ALA A 234 -5.93 8.68 14.85
C ALA A 234 -6.18 7.99 16.20
N THR A 235 -7.45 7.94 16.63
CA THR A 235 -7.84 7.23 17.84
C THR A 235 -7.72 5.71 17.66
N GLY A 236 -8.16 5.19 16.51
CA GLY A 236 -8.01 3.78 16.14
C GLY A 236 -6.55 3.33 16.08
N PHE A 237 -5.65 4.19 15.64
CA PHE A 237 -4.21 3.95 15.61
C PHE A 237 -3.66 3.68 17.02
N LEU A 238 -4.00 4.54 18.00
CA LEU A 238 -3.61 4.32 19.40
C LEU A 238 -4.17 3.00 19.95
N CYS A 239 -5.40 2.64 19.58
CA CYS A 239 -6.03 1.37 20.00
C CYS A 239 -5.41 0.11 19.34
N ASN A 240 -4.75 0.27 18.19
CA ASN A 240 -4.13 -0.82 17.43
C ASN A 240 -2.62 -0.92 17.67
N CYS A 241 -2.00 0.11 18.23
CA CYS A 241 -0.65 0.05 18.77
C CYS A 241 -0.54 -0.93 19.96
N ASP A 242 0.68 -1.30 20.32
CA ASP A 242 0.95 -2.25 21.40
C ASP A 242 0.29 -1.79 22.72
N ARG A 243 -0.56 -2.63 23.30
CA ARG A 243 -1.35 -2.30 24.50
C ARG A 243 -0.48 -2.04 25.72
N THR A 244 0.66 -2.72 25.84
CA THR A 244 1.60 -2.48 26.95
C THR A 244 2.15 -1.05 26.94
N ARG A 245 2.25 -0.47 25.74
CA ARG A 245 2.79 0.88 25.49
C ARG A 245 1.71 1.96 25.49
N THR A 246 0.52 1.62 25.04
CA THR A 246 -0.56 2.59 24.82
C THR A 246 -1.57 2.65 25.96
N ALA A 247 -1.70 1.62 26.79
CA ALA A 247 -2.70 1.61 27.86
C ALA A 247 -2.55 2.77 28.87
N PRO A 248 -1.35 3.11 29.38
CA PRO A 248 -1.20 4.25 30.29
C PRO A 248 -1.56 5.57 29.60
N LEU A 249 -1.09 5.76 28.36
CA LEU A 249 -1.42 6.93 27.55
C LEU A 249 -2.93 7.09 27.34
N MET A 250 -3.62 6.00 27.02
CA MET A 250 -5.07 6.02 26.80
C MET A 250 -5.82 6.37 28.07
N LEU A 251 -5.37 5.89 29.23
CA LEU A 251 -5.96 6.23 30.53
C LEU A 251 -5.76 7.72 30.85
N ASP A 252 -4.58 8.26 30.59
CA ASP A 252 -4.32 9.70 30.76
C ASP A 252 -5.22 10.55 29.87
N LEU A 253 -5.39 10.16 28.60
CA LEU A 253 -6.28 10.85 27.66
C LEU A 253 -7.75 10.81 28.13
N GLN A 254 -8.23 9.65 28.57
CA GLN A 254 -9.57 9.51 29.13
C GLN A 254 -9.76 10.37 30.39
N THR A 255 -8.78 10.37 31.29
CA THR A 255 -8.83 11.15 32.53
C THR A 255 -8.91 12.64 32.25
N ASN A 256 -8.12 13.14 31.28
CA ASN A 256 -8.19 14.54 30.89
C ASN A 256 -9.51 14.88 30.19
N TYR A 257 -10.04 13.96 29.36
CA TYR A 257 -11.34 14.14 28.73
C TYR A 257 -12.48 14.23 29.74
N CYS A 258 -12.45 13.42 30.81
CA CYS A 258 -13.37 13.54 31.93
C CYS A 258 -13.27 14.88 32.69
N ARG A 259 -12.12 15.55 32.61
CA ARG A 259 -11.91 16.92 33.11
C ARG A 259 -12.30 17.98 32.08
N GLU A 260 -13.04 17.58 31.06
CA GLU A 260 -13.50 18.41 29.94
C GLU A 260 -12.39 18.99 29.05
N VAL A 261 -11.17 18.46 29.14
CA VAL A 261 -10.05 18.86 28.29
C VAL A 261 -9.72 17.76 27.28
N ASP A 262 -9.90 18.07 25.99
CA ASP A 262 -9.70 17.11 24.90
C ASP A 262 -8.26 17.15 24.38
N TYR A 263 -7.44 16.19 24.81
CA TYR A 263 -6.10 15.95 24.28
C TYR A 263 -6.04 14.82 23.24
N TYR A 264 -7.18 14.29 22.78
CA TYR A 264 -7.15 13.23 21.78
C TYR A 264 -6.55 13.75 20.46
N PRO A 265 -5.62 12.99 19.84
CA PRO A 265 -5.03 13.39 18.58
C PRO A 265 -6.09 13.41 17.49
N LYS A 266 -6.06 14.48 16.67
CA LYS A 266 -6.94 14.62 15.50
C LYS A 266 -6.32 14.05 14.22
N THR A 267 -5.02 13.74 14.23
CA THR A 267 -4.29 13.19 13.09
C THR A 267 -3.42 12.01 13.51
N VAL A 268 -3.21 11.06 12.59
CA VAL A 268 -2.36 9.88 12.86
C VAL A 268 -0.92 10.29 13.17
N SER A 269 -0.41 11.35 12.51
CA SER A 269 0.92 11.90 12.80
C SER A 269 1.01 12.41 14.25
N LYS A 270 0.01 13.16 14.72
CA LYS A 270 -0.01 13.64 16.11
C LYS A 270 -0.09 12.48 17.09
N ALA A 271 -0.89 11.45 16.78
CA ALA A 271 -0.97 10.24 17.60
C ALA A 271 0.40 9.52 17.69
N GLN A 272 1.11 9.42 16.57
CA GLN A 272 2.45 8.84 16.51
C GLN A 272 3.47 9.65 17.33
N ASP A 273 3.47 10.98 17.21
CA ASP A 273 4.36 11.86 17.96
C ASP A 273 4.08 11.78 19.47
N MET A 274 2.80 11.80 19.86
CA MET A 274 2.38 11.60 21.25
C MET A 274 2.88 10.27 21.82
N LEU A 275 2.71 9.18 21.06
CA LEU A 275 3.16 7.85 21.49
C LEU A 275 4.68 7.80 21.63
N LYS A 276 5.43 8.40 20.70
CA LYS A 276 6.89 8.46 20.76
C LYS A 276 7.38 9.19 22.01
N ILE A 277 6.80 10.36 22.30
CA ILE A 277 7.12 11.13 23.51
C ILE A 277 6.81 10.31 24.77
N HIS A 278 5.64 9.70 24.83
CA HIS A 278 5.23 8.86 25.97
C HIS A 278 6.23 7.71 26.20
N MET A 279 6.65 7.03 25.14
CA MET A 279 7.65 5.96 25.22
C MET A 279 9.02 6.44 25.71
N ASP A 280 9.44 7.64 25.29
CA ASP A 280 10.72 8.21 25.72
C ASP A 280 10.70 8.58 27.22
N VAL A 281 9.54 9.00 27.75
CA VAL A 281 9.33 9.27 29.18
C VAL A 281 9.38 7.98 30.01
N ILE A 282 8.71 6.91 29.58
CA ILE A 282 8.71 5.62 30.30
C ILE A 282 10.12 5.04 30.38
N LYS A 283 10.89 5.11 29.30
CA LYS A 283 12.26 4.54 29.25
C LYS A 283 13.25 5.29 30.11
N ASN A 284 13.03 6.60 30.33
CA ASN A 284 13.91 7.45 31.11
C ASN A 284 13.13 8.14 32.24
N PRO A 285 12.79 7.41 33.33
CA PRO A 285 12.02 7.92 34.46
C PRO A 285 12.80 8.93 35.36
N GLY A 286 13.74 9.66 34.76
CA GLY A 286 14.57 10.70 35.38
C GLY A 286 15.05 11.77 34.40
N MET A 287 14.55 11.80 33.15
CA MET A 287 14.73 12.98 32.31
C MET A 287 13.93 14.14 32.94
N ASN A 288 14.62 14.94 33.74
CA ASN A 288 14.19 16.29 34.07
C ASN A 288 14.06 17.07 32.76
N LEU A 289 12.86 17.05 32.17
CA LEU A 289 12.43 17.93 31.09
C LEU A 289 12.37 19.41 31.56
N TYR A 290 12.68 19.65 32.84
CA TYR A 290 12.73 20.91 33.55
C TYR A 290 14.19 21.38 33.73
N GLN A 291 14.86 21.76 32.64
CA GLN A 291 16.00 22.66 32.72
C GLN A 291 15.74 23.88 31.83
N GLY A 292 14.69 24.62 32.18
CA GLY A 292 14.62 26.04 31.86
C GLY A 292 15.44 26.78 32.91
N LYS A 293 16.49 27.48 32.48
CA LYS A 293 17.15 28.53 33.24
C LYS A 293 16.07 29.41 33.85
N ASP A 294 16.11 29.60 35.17
CA ASP A 294 15.44 30.60 36.01
C ASP A 294 15.09 29.98 37.36
N GLN A 295 16.13 29.62 38.10
CA GLN A 295 16.07 29.56 39.56
C GLN A 295 17.22 30.42 40.10
N PRO A 296 16.98 31.34 41.04
CA PRO A 296 18.04 32.06 41.72
C PRO A 296 18.80 31.07 42.61
N ASN A 297 19.94 30.64 42.07
CA ASN A 297 21.18 30.26 42.74
C ASN A 297 21.12 30.01 44.27
N LYS A 298 21.28 28.75 44.69
CA LYS A 298 22.01 28.36 45.91
C LYS A 298 22.61 26.96 45.72
N GLY A 299 23.94 26.87 45.60
CA GLY A 299 24.68 25.62 45.79
C GLY A 299 25.81 25.39 44.78
N LYS A 300 27.04 25.54 45.27
CA LYS A 300 28.33 25.43 44.55
C LYS A 300 28.52 24.08 43.82
N GLY A 301 28.99 24.14 42.58
CA GLY A 301 29.58 23.00 41.86
C GLY A 301 30.35 23.45 40.62
N LYS A 302 31.68 23.54 40.72
CA LYS A 302 32.58 23.85 39.59
C LYS A 302 32.65 22.65 38.65
N GLY A 303 32.19 22.80 37.41
CA GLY A 303 32.40 21.81 36.34
C GLY A 303 32.39 22.49 34.98
N LYS A 304 33.56 22.70 34.39
CA LYS A 304 33.74 23.26 33.04
C LYS A 304 33.31 22.22 31.99
N GLY A 305 32.20 22.46 31.30
CA GLY A 305 31.79 21.70 30.12
C GLY A 305 31.32 22.65 29.02
N LYS A 306 31.99 22.61 27.85
CA LYS A 306 31.66 23.42 26.66
C LYS A 306 30.20 23.20 26.21
N PRO A 307 29.51 24.22 25.65
CA PRO A 307 28.18 24.03 25.09
C PRO A 307 28.28 23.15 23.84
N LYS A 308 27.49 22.08 23.76
CA LYS A 308 27.23 21.38 22.51
C LYS A 308 25.94 21.93 21.91
N ASP A 309 26.08 22.57 20.77
CA ASP A 309 24.99 23.07 19.93
C ASP A 309 24.08 21.93 19.45
N GLY A 310 22.77 22.17 19.42
CA GLY A 310 21.82 21.36 18.64
C GLY A 310 20.82 20.47 19.39
N LYS A 311 20.45 20.75 20.65
CA LYS A 311 19.30 20.05 21.28
C LYS A 311 17.99 20.50 20.62
N LYS A 312 17.32 19.60 19.89
CA LYS A 312 15.93 19.78 19.45
C LYS A 312 15.06 20.04 20.69
N LYS A 313 14.47 21.23 20.80
CA LYS A 313 13.56 21.58 21.89
C LYS A 313 12.40 20.58 21.87
N ALA A 314 12.19 19.85 22.97
CA ALA A 314 11.04 18.97 23.09
C ALA A 314 9.77 19.82 23.26
N ALA A 315 8.67 19.36 22.66
CA ALA A 315 7.40 20.07 22.65
C ALA A 315 6.53 19.64 23.82
N CYS A 316 5.69 20.55 24.28
CA CYS A 316 4.65 20.32 25.27
C CYS A 316 3.76 19.15 24.84
N TYR A 317 3.65 18.12 25.67
CA TYR A 317 2.73 17.01 25.41
C TYR A 317 1.24 17.43 25.44
N VAL A 318 0.93 18.55 26.09
CA VAL A 318 -0.43 19.05 26.32
C VAL A 318 -0.93 19.87 25.12
N CYS A 319 -0.17 20.86 24.65
CA CYS A 319 -0.58 21.75 23.55
C CYS A 319 0.30 21.66 22.30
N CYS A 320 1.28 20.74 22.27
CA CYS A 320 2.27 20.55 21.20
C CYS A 320 3.16 21.77 20.89
N ASN A 321 3.13 22.83 21.71
CA ASN A 321 4.01 23.99 21.56
C ASN A 321 5.46 23.67 21.98
N LYS A 322 6.46 24.18 21.24
CA LYS A 322 7.90 23.95 21.50
C LYS A 322 8.50 24.89 22.54
N ASP A 323 7.75 25.89 22.99
CA ASP A 323 8.23 26.93 23.90
C ASP A 323 8.15 26.53 25.39
N HIS A 324 7.29 25.56 25.74
CA HIS A 324 7.13 25.08 27.10
C HIS A 324 6.84 23.56 27.12
N MET A 325 6.80 22.97 28.33
CA MET A 325 6.53 21.54 28.54
C MET A 325 5.26 21.34 29.37
N SER A 326 4.64 20.15 29.28
CA SER A 326 3.38 19.79 29.95
C SER A 326 3.21 20.32 31.39
N PRO A 327 4.21 20.23 32.29
CA PRO A 327 4.06 20.73 33.67
C PRO A 327 3.92 22.25 33.79
N LYS A 328 4.49 23.00 32.84
CA LYS A 328 4.44 24.47 32.72
C LYS A 328 3.51 24.93 31.61
N CYS A 329 2.68 24.04 31.06
CA CYS A 329 1.74 24.46 30.03
C CYS A 329 0.77 25.45 30.66
N PRO A 330 0.65 26.68 30.14
CA PRO A 330 -0.37 27.61 30.60
C PRO A 330 -1.76 26.96 30.48
N ASP A 331 -1.95 26.13 29.45
CA ASP A 331 -3.20 25.37 29.22
C ASP A 331 -3.33 24.10 30.09
N ARG A 332 -2.37 23.81 30.98
CA ARG A 332 -2.40 22.58 31.82
C ARG A 332 -3.57 22.58 32.81
N LEU A 333 -3.88 23.75 33.34
CA LEU A 333 -4.86 23.95 34.42
C LEU A 333 -5.96 24.95 34.05
N LEU A 334 -5.95 25.46 32.81
CA LEU A 334 -7.00 26.38 32.38
C LEU A 334 -8.30 25.60 32.15
N PRO A 335 -9.39 25.90 32.90
CA PRO A 335 -10.71 25.54 32.45
C PRO A 335 -11.00 26.29 31.15
N LYS A 336 -11.76 25.67 30.25
CA LYS A 336 -12.19 26.25 28.97
C LYS A 336 -12.70 27.68 29.20
N ASN A 337 -12.03 28.65 28.59
CA ASN A 337 -12.65 29.97 28.40
C ASN A 337 -13.17 30.05 26.97
N GLN A 338 -14.50 30.12 26.91
CA GLN A 338 -15.36 30.93 26.04
C GLN A 338 -15.14 30.90 24.52
#